data_AF-A0A918WYC8-F1
#
_entry.id   AF-A0A918WYC8-F1
#
_cell.length_a   1.000
_cell.length_b   1.000
_cell.length_c   1.000
_cell.angle_alpha   90.00
_cell.angle_beta   90.00
_cell.angle_gamma   90.00
#
_symmetry.space_group_name_H-M   'P 1'
#
loop_
_entity.id
_entity.type
_entity.pdbx_description
1 polymer ?
#
loop_
_entity_poly.entity_id
_entity_poly.type
_entity_poly.pdbx_seq_one_letter_code
_entity_poly.pdbx_strand_id
1 'polypeptide(L)'
;MALSLVALAVAGWLLGVAVPQKVLQGRAYDAASGCPAGVSGDCLSGRPGTVERTWMGSGRSPSQYVEVAAKNGNQEFRLDRGQRATLAKGTDVRMVSWRGEVRHLNLVGADGRTSRTLFTAANPRTAHGMDMAVGLGLAFCGAGVLLLGLYALRHAPGGSREGSVPGTLTALQVPSLMLVLVGICAGVLALDGAPVGQVLGWTGWMVAAAVPIGGLMALWLRVRPAPPTGPVPVEARHPDRDRTFPVQLLGDRSGPGGFPRHTHLVAGPGGLLAFTVDPTGKFRREELPASLALVHVRHWNDDDPDCPADAGERKHGRVVELRDGGRTVLLGVHKRDAPWVVGALAERARLRP
;
A
#
# COMPACT_ATOMS: atom_id res chain seq x y z
N MET A 1 -13.35 -2.04 -11.01
CA MET A 1 -13.90 -0.67 -11.15
C MET A 1 -15.26 -0.49 -10.47
N ALA A 2 -16.24 -1.39 -10.65
CA ALA A 2 -17.57 -1.25 -10.03
C ALA A 2 -17.52 -1.01 -8.50
N LEU A 3 -16.71 -1.78 -7.77
CA LEU A 3 -16.50 -1.58 -6.32
C LEU A 3 -16.01 -0.17 -5.97
N SER A 4 -15.12 0.41 -6.79
CA SER A 4 -14.58 1.76 -6.55
C SER A 4 -15.63 2.84 -6.82
N LEU A 5 -16.48 2.66 -7.84
CA LEU A 5 -17.61 3.55 -8.09
C LEU A 5 -18.63 3.49 -6.95
N VAL A 6 -18.94 2.30 -6.44
CA VAL A 6 -19.81 2.13 -5.26
C VAL A 6 -19.19 2.83 -4.03
N ALA A 7 -17.89 2.63 -3.79
CA ALA A 7 -17.19 3.29 -2.69
C ALA A 7 -17.26 4.82 -2.79
N LEU A 8 -17.04 5.38 -4.00
CA LEU A 8 -17.15 6.82 -4.25
C LEU A 8 -18.59 7.34 -4.08
N ALA A 9 -19.59 6.57 -4.50
CA ALA A 9 -21.00 6.94 -4.30
C ALA A 9 -21.38 6.98 -2.81
N VAL A 10 -20.98 5.96 -2.04
CA VAL A 10 -21.19 5.91 -0.59
C VAL A 10 -20.46 7.05 0.10
N ALA A 11 -19.21 7.33 -0.30
CA ALA A 11 -18.45 8.48 0.19
C ALA A 11 -19.16 9.80 -0.10
N GLY A 12 -19.66 10.00 -1.32
CA GLY A 12 -20.42 11.18 -1.72
C GLY A 12 -21.68 11.37 -0.89
N TRP A 13 -22.41 10.30 -0.61
CA TRP A 13 -23.59 10.36 0.26
C TRP A 13 -23.23 10.70 1.72
N LEU A 14 -22.21 10.06 2.29
CA LEU A 14 -21.76 10.34 3.65
C LEU A 14 -21.30 11.79 3.82
N LEU A 15 -20.45 12.27 2.92
CA LEU A 15 -19.86 13.60 3.00
C LEU A 15 -20.83 14.72 2.57
N GLY A 16 -21.73 14.44 1.61
CA GLY A 16 -22.66 15.41 1.06
C GLY A 16 -24.00 15.50 1.79
N VAL A 17 -24.43 14.43 2.47
CA VAL A 17 -25.74 14.36 3.12
C VAL A 17 -25.62 14.09 4.62
N ALA A 18 -25.00 12.97 5.02
CA ALA A 18 -24.99 12.54 6.42
C ALA A 18 -24.20 13.49 7.34
N VAL A 19 -22.97 13.85 6.93
CA VAL A 19 -22.10 14.75 7.70
C VAL A 19 -22.73 16.15 7.87
N PRO A 20 -23.22 16.83 6.83
CA PRO A 20 -23.90 18.11 6.98
C PRO A 20 -25.10 18.07 7.93
N GLN A 21 -25.93 17.03 7.85
CA GLN A 21 -27.07 16.86 8.76
C GLN A 21 -26.63 16.76 10.23
N LYS A 22 -25.59 15.96 10.51
CA LYS A 22 -25.04 15.82 11.87
C LYS A 22 -24.37 17.11 12.37
N VAL A 23 -23.71 17.86 11.49
CA VAL A 23 -23.16 19.19 11.82
C VAL A 23 -24.27 20.17 12.19
N LEU A 24 -25.39 20.15 11.45
CA LEU A 24 -26.56 20.98 11.78
C LEU A 24 -27.16 20.59 13.13
N GLN A 25 -27.23 19.29 13.45
CA GLN A 25 -27.66 18.84 14.78
C GLN A 25 -26.74 19.34 15.90
N GLY A 26 -25.42 19.31 15.68
CA GLY A 26 -24.45 19.89 16.62
C GLY A 26 -24.67 21.39 16.84
N ARG A 27 -24.87 22.15 15.77
CA ARG A 27 -25.16 23.60 15.86
C ARG A 27 -26.51 23.88 16.53
N ALA A 28 -27.54 23.08 16.23
CA ALA A 28 -28.85 23.21 16.86
C ALA A 28 -28.78 22.96 18.37
N TYR A 29 -27.98 21.97 18.78
CA TYR A 29 -27.69 21.71 20.18
C TYR A 29 -26.91 22.86 20.84
N ASP A 30 -25.94 23.45 20.16
CA ASP A 30 -25.18 24.60 20.68
C ASP A 30 -26.03 25.86 20.84
N ALA A 31 -27.03 26.03 19.97
CA ALA A 31 -27.99 27.13 20.02
C ALA A 31 -29.18 26.87 20.98
N ALA A 32 -29.31 25.65 21.52
CA ALA A 32 -30.45 25.29 22.36
C ALA A 32 -30.41 26.02 23.71
N SER A 33 -31.53 26.64 24.09
CA SER A 33 -31.71 27.31 25.38
C SER A 33 -32.22 26.35 26.44
N GLY A 34 -32.18 26.76 27.72
CA GLY A 34 -32.74 25.97 28.83
C GLY A 34 -34.26 25.80 28.70
N CYS A 35 -34.77 24.61 28.99
CA CYS A 35 -36.21 24.37 28.96
C CYS A 35 -36.94 25.16 30.05
N PRO A 36 -38.11 25.75 29.72
CA PRO A 36 -39.06 26.23 30.74
C PRO A 36 -39.48 25.09 31.67
N ALA A 37 -39.83 25.43 32.91
CA ALA A 37 -40.28 24.44 33.89
C ALA A 37 -41.50 23.65 33.37
N GLY A 38 -41.42 22.32 33.42
CA GLY A 38 -42.51 21.43 33.00
C GLY A 38 -42.62 21.18 31.49
N VAL A 39 -41.75 21.75 30.66
CA VAL A 39 -41.77 21.56 29.20
C VAL A 39 -40.61 20.67 28.75
N SER A 40 -40.92 19.68 27.91
CA SER A 40 -39.94 18.87 27.17
C SER A 40 -39.98 19.24 25.69
N GLY A 41 -38.82 19.45 25.06
CA GLY A 41 -38.74 19.79 23.64
C GLY A 41 -37.31 19.98 23.14
N ASP A 42 -37.14 20.82 22.12
CA ASP A 42 -35.86 21.22 21.53
C ASP A 42 -35.09 22.23 22.41
N CYS A 43 -34.99 21.93 23.70
CA CYS A 43 -34.35 22.74 24.72
C CYS A 43 -33.52 21.85 25.66
N LEU A 44 -32.62 22.45 26.42
CA LEU A 44 -31.75 21.78 27.37
C LEU A 44 -32.46 21.63 28.72
N SER A 45 -32.66 20.40 29.19
CA SER A 45 -33.22 20.16 30.53
C SER A 45 -32.18 19.50 31.44
N GLY A 46 -32.00 20.07 32.63
CA GLY A 46 -31.07 19.58 33.63
C GLY A 46 -31.79 18.79 34.73
N ARG A 47 -31.28 17.60 35.06
CA ARG A 47 -31.76 16.80 36.18
C ARG A 47 -30.61 16.46 37.14
N PRO A 48 -30.81 16.58 38.46
CA PRO A 48 -29.79 16.18 39.41
C PRO A 48 -29.67 14.64 39.44
N GLY A 49 -28.46 14.16 39.73
CA GLY A 49 -28.15 12.76 39.99
C GLY A 49 -26.82 12.64 40.71
N THR A 50 -26.52 11.43 41.17
CA THR A 50 -25.27 11.11 41.88
C THR A 50 -24.56 9.95 41.19
N VAL A 51 -23.25 10.07 41.03
CA VAL A 51 -22.45 8.98 40.44
C VAL A 51 -22.49 7.79 41.38
N GLU A 52 -22.96 6.64 40.88
CA GLU A 52 -22.95 5.40 41.65
C GLU A 52 -21.70 4.58 41.37
N ARG A 53 -21.36 4.46 40.08
CA ARG A 53 -20.25 3.64 39.63
C ARG A 53 -19.62 4.21 38.36
N THR A 54 -18.31 4.02 38.24
CA THR A 54 -17.60 4.18 36.97
C THR A 54 -16.81 2.93 36.66
N TRP A 55 -16.80 2.52 35.40
CA TRP A 55 -16.01 1.37 34.95
C TRP A 55 -15.56 1.55 33.51
N MET A 56 -14.56 0.77 33.12
CA MET A 56 -14.11 0.69 31.74
C MET A 56 -14.77 -0.50 31.07
N GLY A 57 -15.33 -0.30 29.87
CA GLY A 57 -15.81 -1.41 29.05
C GLY A 57 -14.67 -2.33 28.65
N SER A 58 -14.93 -3.62 28.56
CA SER A 58 -14.01 -4.59 27.98
C SER A 58 -13.99 -4.44 26.45
N GLY A 59 -12.79 -4.34 25.86
CA GLY A 59 -12.65 -4.26 24.39
C GLY A 59 -11.34 -3.63 23.92
N ARG A 60 -11.10 -3.68 22.61
CA ARG A 60 -9.88 -3.14 21.97
C ARG A 60 -9.74 -1.61 22.09
N SER A 61 -10.85 -0.91 22.31
CA SER A 61 -10.90 0.53 22.61
C SER A 61 -11.81 0.73 23.82
N PRO A 62 -11.27 0.67 25.05
CA PRO A 62 -12.10 0.68 26.24
C PRO A 62 -12.74 2.07 26.42
N SER A 63 -14.06 2.13 26.34
CA SER A 63 -14.86 3.32 26.65
C SER A 63 -15.18 3.35 28.14
N GLN A 64 -15.17 4.54 28.73
CA GLN A 64 -15.59 4.69 30.12
C GLN A 64 -17.11 4.79 30.19
N TYR A 65 -17.70 4.03 31.11
CA TYR A 65 -19.11 4.07 31.46
C TYR A 65 -19.29 4.68 32.85
N VAL A 66 -20.37 5.43 33.02
CA VAL A 66 -20.76 6.08 34.26
C VAL A 66 -22.21 5.73 34.54
N GLU A 67 -22.47 5.10 35.68
CA GLU A 67 -23.82 4.89 36.18
C GLU A 67 -24.16 6.01 37.16
N VAL A 68 -25.30 6.66 36.92
CA VAL A 68 -25.79 7.78 37.73
C VAL A 68 -27.14 7.39 38.32
N ALA A 69 -27.23 7.46 39.65
CA ALA A 69 -28.49 7.32 40.36
C ALA A 69 -29.31 8.60 40.20
N ALA A 70 -30.54 8.45 39.68
CA ALA A 70 -31.49 9.54 39.49
C ALA A 70 -32.81 9.21 40.19
N LYS A 71 -33.71 10.21 40.32
CA LYS A 71 -35.04 10.01 40.93
C LYS A 71 -35.87 8.88 40.29
N ASN A 72 -35.62 8.60 39.01
CA ASN A 72 -36.36 7.59 38.23
C ASN A 72 -35.60 6.27 38.10
N GLY A 73 -34.59 6.04 38.95
CA GLY A 73 -33.70 4.88 38.89
C GLY A 73 -32.32 5.21 38.32
N ASN A 74 -31.50 4.17 38.20
CA ASN A 74 -30.14 4.29 37.70
C ASN A 74 -30.11 4.37 36.19
N GLN A 75 -29.22 5.21 35.65
CA GLN A 75 -28.99 5.34 34.22
C GLN A 75 -27.51 5.19 33.91
N GLU A 76 -27.22 4.37 32.90
CA GLU A 76 -25.86 4.14 32.41
C GLU A 76 -25.57 5.05 31.22
N PHE A 77 -24.41 5.72 31.27
CA PHE A 77 -23.94 6.58 30.20
C PHE A 77 -22.54 6.18 29.77
N ARG A 78 -22.38 5.97 28.47
CA ARG A 78 -21.05 5.88 27.85
C ARG A 78 -20.49 7.28 27.64
N LEU A 79 -19.28 7.55 28.11
CA LEU A 79 -18.58 8.82 27.86
C LEU A 79 -18.08 8.90 26.41
N ASP A 80 -17.98 10.12 25.89
CA ASP A 80 -17.48 10.40 24.55
C ASP A 80 -16.01 9.96 24.39
N ARG A 81 -15.58 9.72 23.15
CA ARG A 81 -14.22 9.26 22.84
C ARG A 81 -13.19 10.28 23.35
N GLY A 82 -12.14 9.80 23.99
CA GLY A 82 -11.09 10.65 24.57
C GLY A 82 -11.44 11.26 25.93
N GLN A 83 -12.70 11.16 26.38
CA GLN A 83 -13.05 11.60 27.72
C GLN A 83 -12.82 10.49 28.74
N ARG A 84 -12.03 10.83 29.76
CA ARG A 84 -11.84 10.01 30.95
C ARG A 84 -11.91 10.88 32.20
N ALA A 85 -12.59 10.37 33.21
CA ALA A 85 -12.73 11.04 34.50
C ALA A 85 -12.80 10.01 35.62
N THR A 86 -11.91 10.11 36.61
CA THR A 86 -12.03 9.33 37.84
C THR A 86 -13.10 10.00 38.70
N LEU A 87 -14.32 9.47 38.68
CA LEU A 87 -15.44 9.98 39.47
C LEU A 87 -15.63 9.10 40.70
N ALA A 88 -15.59 9.70 41.89
CA ALA A 88 -15.90 9.00 43.13
C ALA A 88 -17.40 8.71 43.22
N LYS A 89 -17.76 7.57 43.81
CA LYS A 89 -19.15 7.29 44.19
C LYS A 89 -19.69 8.40 45.10
N GLY A 90 -20.91 8.85 44.86
CA GLY A 90 -21.55 9.95 45.56
C GLY A 90 -21.23 11.33 44.99
N THR A 91 -20.45 11.44 43.91
CA THR A 91 -20.19 12.74 43.25
C THR A 91 -21.49 13.28 42.66
N ASP A 92 -21.87 14.50 43.02
CA ASP A 92 -23.05 15.17 42.47
C ASP A 92 -22.84 15.58 41.00
N VAL A 93 -23.81 15.21 40.17
CA VAL A 93 -23.82 15.53 38.74
C VAL A 93 -25.17 16.12 38.33
N ARG A 94 -25.14 17.06 37.41
CA ARG A 94 -26.31 17.53 36.68
C ARG A 94 -26.29 16.91 35.29
N MET A 95 -27.20 15.97 35.05
CA MET A 95 -27.43 15.36 33.74
C MET A 95 -28.17 16.36 32.85
N VAL A 96 -27.57 16.77 31.74
CA VAL A 96 -28.20 17.69 30.78
C VAL A 96 -28.66 16.89 29.58
N SER A 97 -29.96 16.92 29.33
CA SER A 97 -30.60 16.21 28.22
C SER A 97 -31.12 17.16 27.16
N TRP A 98 -31.09 16.69 25.91
CA TRP A 98 -31.63 17.37 24.73
C TRP A 98 -32.29 16.35 23.83
N ARG A 99 -33.56 16.61 23.45
CA ARG A 99 -34.42 15.65 22.73
C ARG A 99 -34.50 14.27 23.39
N GLY A 100 -34.66 14.26 24.71
CA GLY A 100 -34.83 13.05 25.50
C GLY A 100 -33.54 12.26 25.81
N GLU A 101 -32.40 12.60 25.22
CA GLU A 101 -31.11 11.93 25.46
C GLU A 101 -30.19 12.81 26.31
N VAL A 102 -29.53 12.22 27.32
CA VAL A 102 -28.50 12.90 28.12
C VAL A 102 -27.27 13.12 27.25
N ARG A 103 -26.90 14.38 27.00
CA ARG A 103 -25.79 14.75 26.13
C ARG A 103 -24.50 14.94 26.91
N HIS A 104 -24.59 15.49 28.11
CA HIS A 104 -23.43 15.69 28.99
C HIS A 104 -23.81 15.67 30.47
N LEU A 105 -22.81 15.42 31.31
CA LEU A 105 -22.86 15.46 32.76
C LEU A 105 -22.03 16.65 33.23
N ASN A 106 -22.66 17.57 33.96
CA ASN A 106 -21.97 18.67 34.63
C ASN A 106 -21.67 18.26 36.06
N LEU A 107 -20.38 18.15 36.40
CA LEU A 107 -19.93 17.89 37.76
C LEU A 107 -20.21 19.12 38.62
N VAL A 108 -20.90 18.92 39.73
CA VAL A 108 -21.28 20.01 40.65
C VAL A 108 -20.29 20.01 41.80
N GLY A 109 -19.59 21.13 42.00
CA GLY A 109 -18.69 21.32 43.13
C GLY A 109 -19.45 21.52 44.45
N ALA A 110 -18.73 21.49 45.57
CA ALA A 110 -19.31 21.78 46.89
C ALA A 110 -19.91 23.20 46.99
N ASP A 111 -19.48 24.12 46.12
CA ASP A 111 -19.99 25.48 45.97
C ASP A 111 -21.24 25.56 45.06
N GLY A 112 -21.73 24.44 44.56
CA GLY A 112 -22.87 24.35 43.65
C GLY A 112 -22.56 24.80 42.21
N ARG A 113 -21.31 25.15 41.89
CA ARG A 113 -20.91 25.57 40.54
C ARG A 113 -20.48 24.38 39.69
N THR A 114 -20.65 24.51 38.38
CA THR A 114 -20.16 23.51 37.42
C THR A 114 -18.64 23.56 37.38
N SER A 115 -17.98 22.50 37.84
CA SER A 115 -16.51 22.41 37.82
C SER A 115 -15.99 21.85 36.51
N ARG A 116 -16.69 20.88 35.93
CA ARG A 116 -16.27 20.18 34.70
C ARG A 116 -17.47 19.56 33.98
N THR A 117 -17.43 19.60 32.65
CA THR A 117 -18.44 19.00 31.78
C THR A 117 -17.89 17.74 31.12
N LEU A 118 -18.60 16.63 31.26
CA LEU A 118 -18.29 15.35 30.62
C LEU A 118 -19.34 15.06 29.54
N PHE A 119 -18.93 14.99 28.29
CA PHE A 119 -19.80 14.62 27.18
C PHE A 119 -20.00 13.11 27.14
N THR A 120 -21.24 12.71 26.81
CA THR A 120 -21.59 11.31 26.56
C THR A 120 -21.39 10.97 25.09
N ALA A 121 -21.42 9.68 24.75
CA ALA A 121 -21.39 9.20 23.36
C ALA A 121 -22.60 9.67 22.54
N ALA A 122 -23.67 10.13 23.18
CA ALA A 122 -24.82 10.75 22.52
C ALA A 122 -24.57 12.23 22.18
N ASN A 123 -23.36 12.78 22.35
CA ASN A 123 -23.07 14.17 22.03
C ASN A 123 -23.20 14.46 20.51
N PRO A 124 -24.11 15.34 20.07
CA PRO A 124 -24.31 15.62 18.64
C PRO A 124 -23.12 16.35 18.02
N ARG A 125 -22.26 17.00 18.82
CA ARG A 125 -21.07 17.71 18.32
C ARG A 125 -20.07 16.80 17.63
N THR A 126 -19.89 15.57 18.12
CA THR A 126 -18.88 14.62 17.62
C THR A 126 -19.50 13.50 16.77
N ALA A 127 -20.83 13.44 16.66
CA ALA A 127 -21.55 12.39 15.94
C ALA A 127 -21.17 12.26 14.44
N HIS A 128 -20.66 13.34 13.84
CA HIS A 128 -20.23 13.38 12.45
C HIS A 128 -18.85 12.73 12.19
N GLY A 129 -18.04 12.52 13.24
CA GLY A 129 -16.65 12.08 13.11
C GLY A 129 -16.50 10.72 12.41
N MET A 130 -17.38 9.76 12.74
CA MET A 130 -17.36 8.42 12.14
C MET A 130 -17.74 8.45 10.65
N ASP A 131 -18.84 9.12 10.30
CA ASP A 131 -19.31 9.21 8.91
C ASP A 131 -18.29 9.94 8.04
N MET A 132 -17.66 10.99 8.59
CA MET A 132 -16.61 11.73 7.91
C MET A 132 -15.37 10.85 7.70
N ALA A 133 -14.94 10.09 8.72
CA ALA A 133 -13.80 9.19 8.60
C ALA A 133 -14.03 8.09 7.56
N VAL A 134 -15.20 7.45 7.59
CA VAL A 134 -15.59 6.42 6.61
C VAL A 134 -15.71 7.04 5.21
N GLY A 135 -16.36 8.20 5.09
CA GLY A 135 -16.54 8.90 3.82
C GLY A 135 -15.21 9.28 3.17
N LEU A 136 -14.27 9.86 3.93
CA LEU A 136 -12.95 10.21 3.43
C LEU A 136 -12.13 8.97 3.06
N GLY A 137 -12.12 7.94 3.91
CA GLY A 137 -11.43 6.68 3.61
C GLY A 137 -11.93 6.04 2.32
N LEU A 138 -13.26 5.95 2.14
CA LEU A 138 -13.87 5.43 0.91
C LEU A 138 -13.57 6.31 -0.31
N ALA A 139 -13.61 7.64 -0.16
CA ALA A 139 -13.32 8.57 -1.25
C ALA A 139 -11.91 8.34 -1.81
N PHE A 140 -10.90 8.31 -0.93
CA PHE A 140 -9.50 8.21 -1.36
C PHE A 140 -9.13 6.80 -1.83
N CYS A 141 -9.59 5.75 -1.16
CA CYS A 141 -9.41 4.37 -1.62
C CYS A 141 -10.10 4.15 -2.98
N GLY A 142 -11.34 4.62 -3.11
CA GLY A 142 -12.13 4.51 -4.34
C GLY A 142 -11.48 5.24 -5.51
N ALA A 143 -10.96 6.45 -5.27
CA ALA A 143 -10.24 7.23 -6.27
C ALA A 143 -8.92 6.57 -6.68
N GLY A 144 -8.10 6.09 -5.73
CA GLY A 144 -6.86 5.39 -6.03
C GLY A 144 -7.07 4.13 -6.90
N VAL A 145 -8.04 3.29 -6.53
CA VAL A 145 -8.39 2.09 -7.31
C VAL A 145 -8.97 2.44 -8.68
N LEU A 146 -9.76 3.52 -8.78
CA LEU A 146 -10.30 3.98 -10.06
C LEU A 146 -9.19 4.42 -11.00
N LEU A 147 -8.23 5.21 -10.51
CA LEU A 147 -7.08 5.68 -11.28
C LEU A 147 -6.24 4.51 -11.79
N LEU A 148 -5.96 3.53 -10.93
CA LEU A 148 -5.29 2.28 -11.32
C LEU A 148 -6.05 1.52 -12.42
N GLY A 149 -7.37 1.41 -12.28
CA GLY A 149 -8.22 0.73 -13.27
C GLY A 149 -8.27 1.45 -14.62
N LEU A 150 -8.47 2.78 -14.62
CA LEU A 150 -8.47 3.60 -15.83
C LEU A 150 -7.11 3.55 -16.54
N TYR A 151 -6.02 3.54 -15.77
CA TYR A 151 -4.69 3.38 -16.32
C TYR A 151 -4.49 2.01 -16.97
N ALA A 152 -4.90 0.95 -16.27
CA ALA A 152 -4.84 -0.41 -16.78
C ALA A 152 -5.66 -0.57 -18.06
N LEU A 153 -6.85 0.05 -18.15
CA LEU A 153 -7.66 0.06 -19.38
C LEU A 153 -6.98 0.82 -20.53
N ARG A 154 -6.37 1.97 -20.23
CA ARG A 154 -5.71 2.80 -21.24
C ARG A 154 -4.42 2.16 -21.80
N HIS A 155 -3.79 1.30 -21.00
CA HIS A 155 -2.57 0.58 -21.36
C HIS A 155 -2.81 -0.92 -21.51
N ALA A 156 -4.08 -1.35 -21.56
CA ALA A 156 -4.42 -2.73 -21.84
C ALA A 156 -3.95 -3.03 -23.27
N PRO A 157 -3.03 -3.98 -23.46
CA PRO A 157 -2.49 -4.27 -24.78
C PRO A 157 -3.61 -4.84 -25.65
N GLY A 158 -4.14 -4.00 -26.54
CA GLY A 158 -4.95 -4.45 -27.68
C GLY A 158 -4.05 -5.19 -28.66
N GLY A 159 -3.76 -6.47 -28.36
CA GLY A 159 -3.05 -7.41 -29.23
C GLY A 159 -1.53 -7.26 -29.26
N SER A 160 -0.82 -8.31 -28.82
CA SER A 160 0.51 -8.71 -29.31
C SER A 160 1.74 -7.83 -29.02
N ARG A 161 1.77 -7.07 -27.91
CA ARG A 161 3.05 -6.61 -27.31
C ARG A 161 3.13 -7.00 -25.85
N GLU A 162 3.40 -8.29 -25.64
CA GLU A 162 3.95 -8.81 -24.39
C GLU A 162 5.38 -8.27 -24.22
N GLY A 163 5.68 -7.69 -23.06
CA GLY A 163 7.05 -7.29 -22.72
C GLY A 163 7.20 -5.79 -22.54
N SER A 164 6.91 -5.32 -21.32
CA SER A 164 7.48 -4.12 -20.64
C SER A 164 6.46 -3.30 -19.83
N VAL A 165 5.56 -3.94 -19.09
CA VAL A 165 4.71 -3.25 -18.09
C VAL A 165 5.30 -3.11 -16.66
N PRO A 166 6.51 -3.58 -16.25
CA PRO A 166 6.88 -3.54 -14.83
C PRO A 166 7.15 -2.11 -14.29
N GLY A 167 7.66 -1.19 -15.10
CA GLY A 167 8.04 0.16 -14.64
C GLY A 167 6.86 1.13 -14.52
N THR A 168 5.76 0.86 -15.21
CA THR A 168 4.63 1.79 -15.33
C THR A 168 3.56 1.57 -14.27
N LEU A 169 3.44 0.35 -13.74
CA LEU A 169 2.54 0.05 -12.61
C LEU A 169 3.03 0.66 -11.30
N THR A 170 4.35 0.72 -11.07
CA THR A 170 4.93 1.33 -9.86
C THR A 170 4.70 2.84 -9.79
N ALA A 171 4.76 3.53 -10.93
CA ALA A 171 4.51 4.97 -11.04
C ALA A 171 3.11 5.40 -10.59
N LEU A 172 2.09 4.56 -10.74
CA LEU A 172 0.71 4.89 -10.36
C LEU A 172 0.28 4.31 -9.01
N GLN A 173 0.94 3.24 -8.56
CA GLN A 173 0.76 2.69 -7.22
C GLN A 173 1.15 3.70 -6.13
N VAL A 174 2.24 4.44 -6.32
CA VAL A 174 2.73 5.45 -5.36
C VAL A 174 1.69 6.55 -5.07
N PRO A 175 1.17 7.29 -6.06
CA PRO A 175 0.15 8.31 -5.80
C PRO A 175 -1.15 7.71 -5.24
N SER A 176 -1.53 6.50 -5.66
CA SER A 176 -2.71 5.81 -5.11
C SER A 176 -2.53 5.48 -3.62
N LEU A 177 -1.36 4.98 -3.22
CA LEU A 177 -1.02 4.70 -1.83
C LEU A 177 -0.99 5.99 -1.00
N MET A 178 -0.46 7.08 -1.55
CA MET A 178 -0.46 8.38 -0.89
C MET A 178 -1.87 8.88 -0.63
N LEU A 179 -2.80 8.77 -1.58
CA LEU A 179 -4.20 9.12 -1.37
C LEU A 179 -4.84 8.30 -0.23
N VAL A 180 -4.58 6.99 -0.18
CA VAL A 180 -5.06 6.14 0.92
C VAL A 180 -4.52 6.62 2.27
N LEU A 181 -3.24 6.97 2.35
CA LEU A 181 -2.64 7.52 3.57
C LEU A 181 -3.29 8.85 3.98
N VAL A 182 -3.59 9.73 3.02
CA VAL A 182 -4.34 10.97 3.28
C VAL A 182 -5.71 10.66 3.87
N GLY A 183 -6.44 9.69 3.30
CA GLY A 183 -7.74 9.27 3.83
C GLY A 183 -7.68 8.72 5.26
N ILE A 184 -6.65 7.93 5.59
CA ILE A 184 -6.42 7.42 6.95
C ILE A 184 -6.14 8.59 7.91
N CYS A 185 -5.21 9.48 7.58
CA CYS A 185 -4.87 10.62 8.42
C CYS A 185 -6.07 11.54 8.67
N ALA A 186 -6.83 11.85 7.61
CA ALA A 186 -8.04 12.66 7.72
C ALA A 186 -9.13 11.97 8.54
N GLY A 187 -9.26 10.64 8.42
CA GLY A 187 -10.18 9.86 9.23
C GLY A 187 -9.81 9.83 10.70
N VAL A 188 -8.52 9.75 11.05
CA VAL A 188 -8.07 9.85 12.44
C VAL A 188 -8.44 11.22 13.03
N LEU A 189 -8.15 12.32 12.31
CA LEU A 189 -8.52 13.67 12.75
C LEU A 189 -10.04 13.81 12.97
N ALA A 190 -10.86 13.26 12.07
CA ALA A 190 -12.31 13.28 12.22
C ALA A 190 -12.79 12.48 13.45
N LEU A 191 -12.16 11.35 13.74
CA LEU A 191 -12.48 10.50 14.90
C LEU A 191 -12.06 11.11 16.24
N ASP A 192 -11.08 12.01 16.23
CA ASP A 192 -10.65 12.78 17.40
C ASP A 192 -11.58 13.98 17.68
N GLY A 193 -12.63 14.16 16.88
CA GLY A 193 -13.64 15.22 17.06
C GLY A 193 -13.17 16.59 16.58
N ALA A 194 -12.16 16.64 15.70
CA ALA A 194 -11.72 17.89 15.10
C ALA A 194 -12.86 18.56 14.31
N PRO A 195 -12.97 19.90 14.31
CA PRO A 195 -13.97 20.61 13.52
C PRO A 195 -13.89 20.24 12.04
N VAL A 196 -15.05 20.08 11.38
CA VAL A 196 -15.13 19.71 9.95
C VAL A 196 -14.24 20.59 9.07
N GLY A 197 -14.23 21.91 9.30
CA GLY A 197 -13.38 22.84 8.54
C GLY A 197 -11.88 22.57 8.70
N GLN A 198 -11.45 22.17 9.91
CA GLN A 198 -10.06 21.80 10.16
C GLN A 198 -9.69 20.48 9.45
N VAL A 199 -10.56 19.46 9.53
CA VAL A 199 -10.33 18.18 8.85
C VAL A 199 -10.26 18.37 7.33
N LEU A 200 -11.21 19.11 6.75
CA LEU A 200 -11.23 19.40 5.30
C LEU A 200 -10.02 20.24 4.88
N GLY A 201 -9.63 21.24 5.68
CA GLY A 201 -8.44 22.06 5.44
C GLY A 201 -7.16 21.21 5.38
N TRP A 202 -6.92 20.39 6.40
CA TRP A 202 -5.76 19.48 6.42
C TRP A 202 -5.80 18.46 5.29
N THR A 203 -6.97 17.90 4.99
CA THR A 203 -7.14 16.98 3.87
C THR A 203 -6.76 17.65 2.56
N GLY A 204 -7.24 18.89 2.32
CA GLY A 204 -6.90 19.67 1.14
C GLY A 204 -5.40 19.90 0.99
N TRP A 205 -4.72 20.31 2.07
CA TRP A 205 -3.26 20.46 2.09
C TRP A 205 -2.51 19.15 1.81
N MET A 206 -2.93 18.06 2.43
CA MET A 206 -2.33 16.75 2.22
C MET A 206 -2.49 16.27 0.78
N VAL A 207 -3.66 16.44 0.17
CA VAL A 207 -3.88 16.11 -1.25
C VAL A 207 -3.01 17.00 -2.15
N ALA A 208 -2.98 18.31 -1.89
CA ALA A 208 -2.19 19.27 -2.65
C ALA A 208 -0.69 18.96 -2.61
N ALA A 209 -0.18 18.38 -1.52
CA ALA A 209 1.20 17.91 -1.41
C ALA A 209 1.40 16.50 -2.00
N ALA A 210 0.47 15.58 -1.77
CA ALA A 210 0.59 14.18 -2.17
C ALA A 210 0.62 14.00 -3.70
N VAL A 211 -0.19 14.76 -4.43
CA VAL A 211 -0.27 14.69 -5.90
C VAL A 211 1.07 15.06 -6.58
N PRO A 212 1.70 16.23 -6.33
CA PRO A 212 2.97 16.57 -6.95
C PRO A 212 4.11 15.67 -6.46
N ILE A 213 4.14 15.26 -5.19
CA ILE A 213 5.16 14.32 -4.68
C ILE A 213 5.04 12.97 -5.39
N GLY A 214 3.82 12.44 -5.51
CA GLY A 214 3.56 11.20 -6.25
C GLY A 214 3.94 11.31 -7.72
N GLY A 215 3.61 12.43 -8.36
CA GLY A 215 3.97 12.72 -9.75
C GLY A 215 5.48 12.85 -9.98
N LEU A 216 6.19 13.55 -9.10
CA LEU A 216 7.64 13.70 -9.14
C LEU A 216 8.35 12.36 -8.87
N MET A 217 7.88 11.57 -7.91
CA MET A 217 8.41 10.23 -7.65
C MET A 217 8.18 9.32 -8.85
N ALA A 218 6.99 9.34 -9.44
CA ALA A 218 6.67 8.60 -10.66
C ALA A 218 7.58 9.01 -11.83
N LEU A 219 7.78 10.32 -12.03
CA LEU A 219 8.67 10.85 -13.05
C LEU A 219 10.12 10.43 -12.78
N TRP A 220 10.60 10.55 -11.55
CA TRP A 220 11.94 10.14 -11.18
C TRP A 220 12.18 8.65 -11.37
N LEU A 221 11.20 7.80 -11.05
CA LEU A 221 11.27 6.36 -11.33
C LEU A 221 11.31 6.06 -12.83
N ARG A 222 10.68 6.89 -13.68
CA ARG A 222 10.75 6.78 -15.14
C ARG A 222 12.04 7.31 -15.75
N VAL A 223 12.58 8.40 -15.19
CA VAL A 223 13.79 9.09 -15.71
C VAL A 223 15.07 8.49 -15.12
N ARG A 224 14.95 7.64 -14.09
CA ARG A 224 16.09 6.90 -13.55
C ARG A 224 16.83 6.21 -14.69
N PRO A 225 18.13 6.51 -14.88
CA PRO A 225 18.88 5.90 -15.96
C PRO A 225 18.80 4.39 -15.81
N ALA A 226 18.54 3.72 -16.93
CA ALA A 226 18.66 2.27 -16.99
C ALA A 226 20.02 1.87 -16.41
N PRO A 227 20.13 0.71 -15.72
CA PRO A 227 21.41 0.19 -15.30
C PRO A 227 22.38 0.24 -16.49
N PRO A 228 23.65 0.63 -16.29
CA PRO A 228 24.60 0.75 -17.38
C PRO A 228 24.60 -0.55 -18.20
N THR A 229 24.27 -0.43 -19.48
CA THR A 229 24.27 -1.50 -20.48
C THR A 229 25.69 -1.90 -20.90
N GLY A 230 26.70 -1.29 -20.29
CA GLY A 230 28.10 -1.58 -20.53
C GLY A 230 28.52 -2.99 -20.07
N PRO A 231 29.70 -3.43 -20.52
CA PRO A 231 30.26 -4.71 -20.12
C PRO A 231 30.42 -4.75 -18.59
N VAL A 232 29.93 -5.83 -18.00
CA VAL A 232 30.10 -6.15 -16.59
C VAL A 232 31.39 -6.97 -16.47
N PRO A 233 32.40 -6.52 -15.71
CA PRO A 233 33.58 -7.32 -15.47
C PRO A 233 33.16 -8.57 -14.69
N VAL A 234 33.39 -9.74 -15.29
CA VAL A 234 33.15 -11.05 -14.68
C VAL A 234 34.48 -11.76 -14.57
N GLU A 235 34.89 -12.02 -13.34
CA GLU A 235 36.10 -12.80 -13.07
C GLU A 235 35.88 -14.25 -13.51
N ALA A 236 36.78 -14.75 -14.37
CA ALA A 236 36.73 -16.10 -14.91
C ALA A 236 36.96 -17.15 -13.80
N ARG A 237 36.13 -18.20 -13.76
CA ARG A 237 36.33 -19.37 -12.89
C ARG A 237 36.51 -20.63 -13.71
N HIS A 238 37.66 -21.26 -13.54
CA HIS A 238 38.00 -22.50 -14.22
C HIS A 238 37.33 -23.70 -13.52
N PRO A 239 36.53 -24.51 -14.23
CA PRO A 239 35.88 -25.67 -13.65
C PRO A 239 36.86 -26.83 -13.46
N ASP A 240 37.16 -27.20 -12.22
CA ASP A 240 37.93 -28.42 -11.89
C ASP A 240 37.12 -29.72 -12.09
N ARG A 241 35.80 -29.57 -12.26
CA ARG A 241 34.83 -30.65 -12.49
C ARG A 241 33.64 -30.13 -13.28
N ASP A 242 32.92 -31.04 -13.92
CA ASP A 242 31.67 -30.72 -14.62
C ASP A 242 30.69 -29.97 -13.69
N ARG A 243 30.27 -28.79 -14.16
CA ARG A 243 29.27 -27.93 -13.54
C ARG A 243 28.13 -27.73 -14.51
N THR A 244 26.96 -28.23 -14.14
CA THR A 244 25.72 -28.04 -14.91
C THR A 244 24.91 -26.91 -14.28
N PHE A 245 24.43 -25.98 -15.09
CA PHE A 245 23.55 -24.90 -14.65
C PHE A 245 22.52 -24.54 -15.71
N PRO A 246 21.36 -23.97 -15.33
CA PRO A 246 20.35 -23.57 -16.29
C PRO A 246 20.86 -22.44 -17.19
N VAL A 247 20.50 -22.51 -18.47
CA VAL A 247 20.86 -21.52 -19.50
C VAL A 247 19.65 -21.26 -20.39
N GLN A 248 19.56 -20.04 -20.88
CA GLN A 248 18.57 -19.62 -21.86
C GLN A 248 19.30 -19.08 -23.08
N LEU A 249 19.10 -19.74 -24.23
CA LEU A 249 19.54 -19.19 -25.51
C LEU A 249 18.52 -18.13 -25.96
N LEU A 250 19.00 -16.92 -26.28
CA LEU A 250 18.14 -15.79 -26.64
C LEU A 250 18.04 -15.64 -28.16
N GLY A 251 16.81 -15.48 -28.67
CA GLY A 251 16.57 -15.12 -30.07
C GLY A 251 16.54 -16.29 -31.02
N ASP A 252 17.70 -16.68 -31.57
CA ASP A 252 17.76 -17.61 -32.70
C ASP A 252 17.60 -19.07 -32.27
N ARG A 253 16.36 -19.56 -32.39
CA ARG A 253 15.97 -20.94 -32.15
C ARG A 253 15.84 -21.78 -33.43
N SER A 254 16.12 -21.22 -34.61
CA SER A 254 15.62 -21.81 -35.88
C SER A 254 16.61 -21.63 -37.05
N GLY A 255 17.59 -22.53 -37.15
CA GLY A 255 18.43 -22.68 -38.33
C GLY A 255 18.75 -24.15 -38.64
N PRO A 256 19.11 -24.50 -39.89
CA PRO A 256 19.51 -25.87 -40.24
C PRO A 256 20.91 -26.13 -39.65
N GLY A 257 20.94 -26.70 -38.44
CA GLY A 257 22.11 -26.76 -37.54
C GLY A 257 21.95 -25.94 -36.24
N GLY A 258 20.74 -25.47 -35.93
CA GLY A 258 20.44 -24.60 -34.80
C GLY A 258 20.73 -25.24 -33.43
N PHE A 259 21.11 -24.40 -32.47
CA PHE A 259 21.32 -24.82 -31.09
C PHE A 259 20.05 -25.48 -30.53
N PRO A 260 20.16 -26.64 -29.88
CA PRO A 260 18.96 -27.35 -29.43
C PRO A 260 18.26 -26.63 -28.29
N ARG A 261 16.97 -26.94 -28.07
CA ARG A 261 16.19 -26.48 -26.91
C ARG A 261 16.70 -27.13 -25.63
N HIS A 262 17.91 -26.75 -25.24
CA HIS A 262 18.59 -27.21 -24.05
C HIS A 262 18.36 -26.21 -22.94
N THR A 263 17.97 -26.73 -21.78
CA THR A 263 17.69 -25.93 -20.59
C THR A 263 18.94 -25.75 -19.73
N HIS A 264 20.02 -26.50 -20.00
CA HIS A 264 21.22 -26.52 -19.19
C HIS A 264 22.50 -26.44 -20.02
N LEU A 265 23.52 -25.83 -19.42
CA LEU A 265 24.88 -25.75 -19.92
C LEU A 265 25.81 -26.48 -18.94
N VAL A 266 26.71 -27.29 -19.49
CA VAL A 266 27.78 -27.96 -18.76
C VAL A 266 29.08 -27.22 -19.05
N ALA A 267 29.72 -26.71 -18.01
CA ALA A 267 31.09 -26.22 -18.03
C ALA A 267 31.98 -27.24 -17.32
N GLY A 268 32.94 -27.82 -18.04
CA GLY A 268 33.85 -28.84 -17.52
C GLY A 268 35.32 -28.52 -17.78
N PRO A 269 36.24 -29.31 -17.19
CA PRO A 269 37.69 -29.10 -17.31
C PRO A 269 38.15 -29.08 -18.78
N GLY A 270 39.27 -28.41 -19.06
CA GLY A 270 39.81 -28.33 -20.43
C GLY A 270 39.01 -27.41 -21.34
N GLY A 271 38.23 -26.47 -20.78
CA GLY A 271 37.38 -25.57 -21.53
C GLY A 271 36.17 -26.25 -22.19
N LEU A 272 35.73 -27.39 -21.66
CA LEU A 272 34.53 -28.08 -22.13
C LEU A 272 33.30 -27.21 -21.87
N LEU A 273 32.55 -26.96 -22.94
CA LEU A 273 31.28 -26.24 -22.91
C LEU A 273 30.30 -26.98 -23.80
N ALA A 274 29.25 -27.55 -23.19
CA ALA A 274 28.27 -28.36 -23.89
C ALA A 274 26.86 -28.07 -23.38
N PHE A 275 25.89 -28.01 -24.29
CA PHE A 275 24.49 -27.96 -23.91
C PHE A 275 23.94 -29.34 -23.61
N THR A 276 22.91 -29.39 -22.77
CA THR A 276 22.21 -30.62 -22.40
C THR A 276 20.76 -30.34 -21.99
N VAL A 277 19.88 -31.32 -22.21
CA VAL A 277 18.51 -31.35 -21.67
C VAL A 277 18.44 -31.90 -20.25
N ASP A 278 19.52 -32.55 -19.79
CA ASP A 278 19.56 -33.28 -18.52
C ASP A 278 20.16 -32.39 -17.43
N PRO A 279 19.45 -32.15 -16.31
CA PRO A 279 19.97 -31.34 -15.20
C PRO A 279 21.21 -31.95 -14.53
N THR A 280 21.44 -33.27 -14.66
CA THR A 280 22.69 -33.89 -14.20
C THR A 280 23.86 -33.65 -15.15
N GLY A 281 23.54 -33.23 -16.38
CA GLY A 281 24.45 -32.97 -17.48
C GLY A 281 25.18 -34.20 -17.99
N LYS A 282 24.72 -35.42 -17.71
CA LYS A 282 25.38 -36.66 -18.17
C LYS A 282 24.85 -37.15 -19.52
N PHE A 283 23.62 -36.78 -19.86
CA PHE A 283 22.95 -37.26 -21.06
C PHE A 283 22.95 -36.24 -22.21
N ARG A 284 23.10 -36.73 -23.45
CA ARG A 284 22.93 -35.98 -24.71
C ARG A 284 23.63 -34.61 -24.69
N ARG A 285 24.95 -34.62 -24.45
CA ARG A 285 25.81 -33.45 -24.49
C ARG A 285 26.05 -33.04 -25.94
N GLU A 286 25.81 -31.77 -26.24
CA GLU A 286 26.15 -31.18 -27.53
C GLU A 286 27.15 -30.06 -27.32
N GLU A 287 28.40 -30.30 -27.69
CA GLU A 287 29.47 -29.34 -27.49
C GLU A 287 29.22 -28.08 -28.30
N LEU A 288 29.47 -26.92 -27.69
CA LEU A 288 29.34 -25.65 -28.37
C LEU A 288 30.39 -25.56 -29.49
N PRO A 289 30.05 -24.96 -30.65
CA PRO A 289 30.98 -24.76 -31.75
C PRO A 289 32.32 -24.23 -31.28
N ALA A 290 33.37 -24.78 -31.86
CA ALA A 290 34.72 -24.39 -31.56
C ALA A 290 34.89 -22.86 -31.69
N SER A 291 34.52 -22.30 -32.83
CA SER A 291 34.68 -20.91 -33.23
C SER A 291 34.02 -19.84 -32.34
N LEU A 292 33.26 -20.22 -31.31
CA LEU A 292 32.68 -19.28 -30.35
C LEU A 292 33.75 -18.57 -29.51
N ALA A 293 33.79 -17.25 -29.65
CA ALA A 293 34.61 -16.35 -28.85
C ALA A 293 33.74 -15.49 -27.94
N LEU A 294 34.17 -15.30 -26.69
CA LEU A 294 33.54 -14.37 -25.76
C LEU A 294 33.74 -12.92 -26.24
N VAL A 295 32.66 -12.16 -26.41
CA VAL A 295 32.72 -10.73 -26.69
C VAL A 295 32.73 -9.95 -25.39
N HIS A 296 31.67 -10.09 -24.59
CA HIS A 296 31.56 -9.52 -23.25
C HIS A 296 30.38 -10.13 -22.49
N VAL A 297 30.29 -9.83 -21.19
CA VAL A 297 29.11 -10.12 -20.37
C VAL A 297 28.41 -8.82 -20.04
N ARG A 298 27.09 -8.77 -20.15
CA ARG A 298 26.28 -7.59 -19.78
C ARG A 298 25.03 -7.96 -19.00
N HIS A 299 24.32 -6.93 -18.55
CA HIS A 299 22.97 -7.09 -18.03
C HIS A 299 21.98 -7.42 -19.15
N TRP A 300 20.84 -7.99 -18.77
CA TRP A 300 19.69 -8.12 -19.66
C TRP A 300 19.22 -6.74 -20.10
N ASN A 301 19.00 -6.59 -21.39
CA ASN A 301 18.37 -5.43 -22.02
C ASN A 301 16.89 -5.75 -22.26
N ASP A 302 16.04 -4.72 -22.24
CA ASP A 302 14.62 -4.88 -22.55
C ASP A 302 14.40 -5.27 -24.03
N ASP A 303 15.37 -4.94 -24.90
CA ASP A 303 15.38 -5.31 -26.31
C ASP A 303 15.96 -6.72 -26.57
N ASP A 304 16.44 -7.42 -25.53
CA ASP A 304 16.92 -8.79 -25.70
C ASP A 304 15.76 -9.72 -26.08
N PRO A 305 15.96 -10.61 -27.06
CA PRO A 305 14.95 -11.59 -27.38
C PRO A 305 14.72 -12.55 -26.21
N ASP A 306 13.47 -12.96 -25.99
CA ASP A 306 13.08 -13.83 -24.88
C ASP A 306 13.45 -13.29 -23.48
N CYS A 307 13.63 -11.97 -23.34
CA CYS A 307 13.93 -11.33 -22.06
C CYS A 307 12.86 -11.66 -20.99
N PRO A 308 13.26 -12.12 -19.78
CA PRO A 308 12.31 -12.49 -18.74
C PRO A 308 11.39 -11.35 -18.35
N ALA A 309 10.08 -11.62 -18.31
CA ALA A 309 9.08 -10.63 -17.91
C ALA A 309 9.28 -10.19 -16.45
N ASP A 310 9.74 -11.09 -15.58
CA ASP A 310 10.01 -10.77 -14.17
C ASP A 310 11.31 -9.95 -14.03
N ALA A 311 11.19 -8.78 -13.39
CA ALA A 311 12.33 -7.93 -13.05
C ALA A 311 13.28 -8.60 -12.04
N GLY A 312 12.77 -9.49 -11.18
CA GLY A 312 13.56 -10.26 -10.23
C GLY A 312 14.53 -11.20 -10.94
N GLU A 313 14.05 -11.94 -11.94
CA GLU A 313 14.88 -12.81 -12.78
C GLU A 313 15.93 -12.01 -13.56
N ARG A 314 15.55 -10.88 -14.18
CA ARG A 314 16.48 -9.98 -14.89
C ARG A 314 17.61 -9.46 -13.99
N LYS A 315 17.30 -9.08 -12.75
CA LYS A 315 18.29 -8.59 -11.77
C LYS A 315 19.37 -9.63 -11.47
N HIS A 316 18.99 -10.91 -11.53
CA HIS A 316 19.86 -12.04 -11.23
C HIS A 316 20.44 -12.70 -12.47
N GLY A 317 19.94 -12.41 -13.66
CA GLY A 317 20.51 -12.90 -14.91
C GLY A 317 21.65 -12.04 -15.45
N ARG A 318 22.44 -12.62 -16.35
CA ARG A 318 23.48 -12.00 -17.17
C ARG A 318 23.36 -12.54 -18.58
N VAL A 319 23.64 -11.69 -19.56
CA VAL A 319 23.74 -12.09 -20.96
C VAL A 319 25.21 -12.18 -21.30
N VAL A 320 25.64 -13.38 -21.65
CA VAL A 320 26.98 -13.64 -22.18
C VAL A 320 26.88 -13.52 -23.70
N GLU A 321 27.48 -12.49 -24.26
CA GLU A 321 27.54 -12.29 -25.71
C GLU A 321 28.73 -13.05 -26.29
N LEU A 322 28.42 -13.97 -27.19
CA LEU A 322 29.40 -14.76 -27.92
C LEU A 322 29.35 -14.42 -29.40
N ARG A 323 30.47 -14.58 -30.08
CA ARG A 323 30.59 -14.44 -31.53
C ARG A 323 31.08 -15.74 -32.13
N ASP A 324 30.34 -16.26 -33.10
CA ASP A 324 30.71 -17.40 -33.93
C ASP A 324 30.84 -16.93 -35.38
N GLY A 325 32.07 -16.62 -35.80
CA GLY A 325 32.33 -15.96 -37.08
C GLY A 325 31.56 -14.63 -37.20
N GLY A 326 30.61 -14.56 -38.15
CA GLY A 326 29.75 -13.38 -38.36
C GLY A 326 28.48 -13.34 -37.49
N ARG A 327 28.18 -14.38 -36.70
CA ARG A 327 26.94 -14.51 -35.94
C ARG A 327 27.15 -14.15 -34.46
N THR A 328 26.20 -13.43 -33.88
CA THR A 328 26.16 -13.16 -32.44
C THR A 328 25.23 -14.17 -31.76
N VAL A 329 25.72 -14.82 -30.72
CA VAL A 329 24.96 -15.78 -29.90
C VAL A 329 24.84 -15.21 -28.50
N LEU A 330 23.62 -15.14 -27.98
CA LEU A 330 23.32 -14.55 -26.68
C LEU A 330 22.89 -15.65 -25.71
N LEU A 331 23.62 -15.78 -24.60
CA LEU A 331 23.31 -16.73 -23.53
C LEU A 331 22.86 -16.00 -22.27
N GLY A 332 21.59 -16.13 -21.94
CA GLY A 332 21.04 -15.78 -20.63
C GLY A 332 21.45 -16.83 -19.59
N VAL A 333 22.24 -16.44 -18.60
CA VAL A 333 22.64 -17.29 -17.47
C VAL A 333 22.38 -16.56 -16.17
N HIS A 334 22.30 -17.30 -15.06
CA HIS A 334 22.25 -16.66 -13.76
C HIS A 334 23.63 -16.05 -13.42
N LYS A 335 23.65 -14.93 -12.70
CA LYS A 335 24.86 -14.14 -12.39
C LYS A 335 25.93 -14.93 -11.63
N ARG A 336 25.52 -15.97 -10.89
CA ARG A 336 26.43 -16.86 -10.15
C ARG A 336 27.12 -17.86 -11.08
N ASP A 337 26.55 -18.08 -12.26
CA ASP A 337 26.99 -19.09 -13.21
C ASP A 337 27.81 -18.49 -14.35
N ALA A 338 27.62 -17.21 -14.66
CA ALA A 338 28.42 -16.46 -15.63
C ALA A 338 29.95 -16.62 -15.47
N PRO A 339 30.54 -16.60 -14.25
CA PRO A 339 31.98 -16.83 -14.07
C PRO A 339 32.48 -18.16 -14.65
N TRP A 340 31.69 -19.23 -14.56
CA TRP A 340 32.06 -20.56 -15.06
C TRP A 340 32.00 -20.62 -16.59
N VAL A 341 31.02 -19.96 -17.20
CA VAL A 341 30.93 -19.82 -18.66
C VAL A 341 32.16 -19.07 -19.20
N VAL A 342 32.48 -17.93 -18.58
CA VAL A 342 33.63 -17.10 -18.96
C VAL A 342 34.93 -17.88 -18.78
N GLY A 343 35.08 -18.62 -17.67
CA GLY A 343 36.28 -19.42 -17.41
C GLY A 343 36.47 -20.57 -18.40
N ALA A 344 35.41 -21.32 -18.72
CA ALA A 344 35.47 -22.39 -19.70
C ALA A 344 35.79 -21.86 -21.11
N LEU A 345 35.21 -20.73 -21.52
CA LEU A 345 35.55 -20.08 -22.81
C LEU A 345 37.01 -19.58 -22.84
N ALA A 346 37.50 -18.98 -21.75
CA ALA A 346 38.87 -18.49 -21.67
C ALA A 346 39.89 -19.63 -21.74
N GLU A 347 39.62 -20.74 -21.06
CA GLU A 347 40.46 -21.94 -21.11
C GLU A 347 40.46 -22.58 -22.50
N ARG A 348 39.29 -22.67 -23.13
CA ARG A 348 39.15 -23.16 -24.50
C ARG A 348 39.94 -22.33 -25.50
N ALA A 349 39.94 -21.00 -25.34
CA ALA A 349 40.71 -20.10 -26.18
C ALA A 349 42.23 -20.30 -26.00
N ARG A 350 42.70 -20.60 -24.77
CA ARG A 350 44.11 -20.90 -24.49
C ARG A 350 44.57 -22.23 -25.09
N LEU A 351 43.69 -23.22 -25.16
CA LEU A 351 43.99 -24.55 -25.67
C LEU A 351 43.97 -24.63 -27.21
N ARG A 352 43.59 -23.54 -27.89
CA ARG A 352 43.71 -23.44 -29.34
C ARG A 352 45.03 -22.80 -29.73
N PRO A 353 45.93 -23.55 -30.39
CA PRO A 353 47.15 -22.99 -30.97
C PRO A 353 46.83 -22.03 -32.13
#